data_AF-A0A940ATJ9-F1
#
_entry.id   AF-A0A940ATJ9-F1
#
_cell.length_a   1.000
_cell.length_b   1.000
_cell.length_c   1.000
_cell.angle_alpha   90.00
_cell.angle_beta   90.00
_cell.angle_gamma   90.00
#
_symmetry.space_group_name_H-M   'P 1'
#
loop_
_entity.id
_entity.type
_entity.pdbx_description
1 polymer ?
#
loop_
_entity_poly.entity_id
_entity_poly.type
_entity_poly.pdbx_seq_one_letter_code
_entity_poly.pdbx_strand_id
1 'polypeptide(L)'
;MTAYLFAVLAVLSVWDYPSRQQQHERLRAEFVQAVREGDTKKMEESSRKGTELLPDDPTWAYNLACSLAYREKPDAALDQLEKAIDLGFRDASAIAVDSDFRRISSNRRFKELVEYAKESADRPIMLGPLAVADATGIVGESLALGEQNMLWDFDTGCFMAKMKLAPGVADGNSGDLYMNRDGGHSRLVVTNYPGVTEVKLDKTGRERRLDLDFPNVRFPYPAFGNCSRAYVGDSFWRSIPRAMMTTSVRHLRTMATLYMDNQVWVFPANADFPPVGTNGDVFASVTPYWLVTQGRSWSDQYYLRAALDASRSFHPTVKREIVGRRLLAPTIMTLIRKSLKDVKSEDDYLTEKAHPTCLPPNGLDLARLKKFAADMREPAIPPVVRIVRFGAPVEKKPEIPELTYFTPFAAAFVLRSPEEKRSFAFVVDGAAEVAYRIVHDPAGAAKIEEQKGVAALVSIDRTKLSGTTRVDLAVFGRNPGTGWGAPTYVSFSVVDMDAPYHDPALVPRTEVK
;
A
#
# COMPACT_ATOMS: atom_id res chain seq x y z
N MET A 1 -5.47 -37.97 40.89
CA MET A 1 -4.46 -37.33 40.03
C MET A 1 -5.07 -37.14 38.65
N THR A 2 -5.69 -35.97 38.46
CA THR A 2 -6.35 -35.56 37.23
C THR A 2 -5.30 -35.08 36.23
N ALA A 3 -5.26 -35.72 35.07
CA ALA A 3 -4.47 -35.27 33.93
C ALA A 3 -5.15 -34.03 33.33
N TYR A 4 -4.70 -32.84 33.73
CA TYR A 4 -4.90 -31.64 32.92
C TYR A 4 -3.98 -31.75 31.70
N LEU A 5 -4.52 -32.32 30.63
CA LEU A 5 -3.91 -32.26 29.31
C LEU A 5 -4.04 -30.79 28.86
N PHE A 6 -2.98 -30.01 29.01
CA PHE A 6 -2.85 -28.74 28.32
C PHE A 6 -2.91 -29.04 26.82
N ALA A 7 -4.09 -28.88 26.21
CA ALA A 7 -4.16 -28.61 24.80
C ALA A 7 -3.40 -27.29 24.60
N VAL A 8 -2.15 -27.38 24.15
CA VAL A 8 -1.44 -26.22 23.63
C VAL A 8 -2.26 -25.78 22.43
N LEU A 9 -3.16 -24.80 22.64
CA LEU A 9 -3.71 -24.00 21.54
C LEU A 9 -2.49 -23.58 20.72
N ALA A 10 -2.43 -24.02 19.47
CA ALA A 10 -1.36 -23.62 18.57
C ALA A 10 -1.57 -22.12 18.29
N VAL A 11 -1.04 -21.28 19.17
CA VAL A 11 -1.06 -19.83 19.05
C VAL A 11 -0.25 -19.51 17.80
N LEU A 12 -0.90 -18.88 16.82
CA LEU A 12 -0.21 -18.45 15.62
C LEU A 12 0.78 -17.35 16.00
N SER A 13 1.93 -17.33 15.33
CA SER A 13 2.79 -16.15 15.36
C SER A 13 2.24 -15.12 14.37
N VAL A 14 2.43 -13.83 14.65
CA VAL A 14 2.09 -12.77 13.67
C VAL A 14 2.78 -13.00 12.31
N TRP A 15 3.94 -13.65 12.31
CA TRP A 15 4.68 -14.01 11.12
C TRP A 15 4.00 -15.08 10.25
N ASP A 16 2.96 -15.76 10.75
CA ASP A 16 2.15 -16.73 10.01
C ASP A 16 1.02 -16.06 9.21
N TYR A 17 0.65 -14.83 9.54
CA TYR A 17 -0.50 -14.15 8.94
C TYR A 17 -0.35 -13.78 7.46
N PRO A 18 0.83 -13.35 6.95
CA PRO A 18 0.98 -13.03 5.54
C PRO A 18 0.61 -14.17 4.59
N SER A 19 0.93 -15.42 4.95
CA SER A 19 0.61 -16.59 4.11
C SER A 19 -0.88 -16.97 4.18
N ARG A 20 -1.59 -16.54 5.22
CA ARG A 20 -3.03 -16.79 5.44
C ARG A 20 -3.92 -15.69 4.85
N GLN A 21 -3.36 -14.53 4.51
CA GLN A 21 -4.07 -13.36 3.99
C GLN A 21 -5.04 -13.69 2.84
N GLN A 22 -4.59 -14.40 1.82
CA GLN A 22 -5.42 -14.69 0.65
C GLN A 22 -6.63 -15.56 1.01
N GLN A 23 -6.44 -16.56 1.86
CA GLN A 23 -7.52 -17.42 2.31
C GLN A 23 -8.48 -16.65 3.23
N HIS A 24 -7.97 -15.78 4.09
CA HIS A 24 -8.77 -14.89 4.94
C HIS A 24 -9.70 -14.00 4.09
N GLU A 25 -9.14 -13.32 3.08
CA GLU A 25 -9.92 -12.45 2.18
C GLU A 25 -11.05 -13.20 1.48
N ARG A 26 -10.76 -14.42 1.01
CA ARG A 26 -11.76 -15.29 0.38
C ARG A 26 -12.88 -15.66 1.35
N LEU A 27 -12.54 -16.15 2.54
CA LEU A 27 -13.53 -16.53 3.55
C LEU A 27 -14.37 -15.33 3.98
N ARG A 28 -13.76 -14.15 4.13
CA ARG A 28 -14.47 -12.90 4.46
C ARG A 28 -15.46 -12.52 3.36
N ALA A 29 -15.06 -12.62 2.08
CA ALA A 29 -15.96 -12.35 0.96
C ALA A 29 -17.14 -13.33 0.92
N GLU A 30 -16.88 -14.63 1.12
CA GLU A 30 -17.90 -15.67 1.22
C GLU A 30 -18.88 -15.39 2.39
N PHE A 31 -18.36 -15.03 3.57
CA PHE A 31 -19.17 -14.68 4.74
C PHE A 31 -20.05 -13.44 4.48
N VAL A 32 -19.48 -12.35 3.95
CA VAL A 32 -20.23 -11.13 3.64
C VAL A 32 -21.32 -11.40 2.60
N GLN A 33 -21.05 -12.24 1.59
CA GLN A 33 -22.05 -12.64 0.62
C GLN A 33 -23.17 -13.46 1.29
N ALA A 34 -22.83 -14.41 2.14
CA ALA A 34 -23.81 -15.20 2.88
C ALA A 34 -24.72 -14.34 3.77
N VAL A 35 -24.17 -13.34 4.45
CA VAL A 35 -24.94 -12.36 5.25
C VAL A 35 -25.94 -11.62 4.36
N ARG A 36 -25.53 -11.15 3.17
CA ARG A 36 -26.42 -10.44 2.22
C ARG A 36 -27.55 -11.33 1.70
N GLU A 37 -27.27 -12.61 1.50
CA GLU A 37 -28.23 -13.60 1.00
C GLU A 37 -29.12 -14.17 2.12
N GLY A 38 -28.79 -13.91 3.39
CA GLY A 38 -29.43 -14.57 4.54
C GLY A 38 -29.12 -16.07 4.63
N ASP A 39 -28.04 -16.54 3.99
CA ASP A 39 -27.62 -17.94 3.98
C ASP A 39 -26.88 -18.30 5.27
N THR A 40 -27.65 -18.58 6.30
CA THR A 40 -27.15 -18.80 7.66
C THR A 40 -26.31 -20.07 7.81
N LYS A 41 -26.48 -21.04 6.90
CA LYS A 41 -25.62 -22.23 6.84
C LYS A 41 -24.23 -21.86 6.34
N LYS A 42 -24.14 -21.09 5.24
CA LYS A 42 -22.85 -20.60 4.73
C LYS A 42 -22.18 -19.63 5.71
N MET A 43 -22.93 -18.79 6.42
CA MET A 43 -22.39 -17.96 7.49
C MET A 43 -21.64 -18.82 8.52
N GLU A 44 -22.29 -19.85 9.08
CA GLU A 44 -21.65 -20.76 10.04
C GLU A 44 -20.44 -21.49 9.42
N GLU A 45 -20.56 -22.00 8.19
CA GLU A 45 -19.47 -22.71 7.50
C GLU A 45 -18.23 -21.83 7.27
N SER A 46 -18.41 -20.61 6.76
CA SER A 46 -17.32 -19.67 6.54
C SER A 46 -16.71 -19.21 7.87
N SER A 47 -17.51 -18.97 8.91
CA SER A 47 -17.00 -18.62 10.24
C SER A 47 -16.19 -19.74 10.88
N ARG A 48 -16.62 -21.01 10.76
CA ARG A 48 -15.85 -22.16 11.24
C ARG A 48 -14.48 -22.26 10.55
N LYS A 49 -14.47 -22.21 9.22
CA LYS A 49 -13.22 -22.18 8.43
C LYS A 49 -12.35 -20.98 8.82
N GLY A 50 -12.97 -19.83 9.11
CA GLY A 50 -12.30 -18.63 9.59
C GLY A 50 -11.61 -18.86 10.94
N THR A 51 -12.30 -19.46 11.91
CA THR A 51 -11.74 -19.81 13.22
C THR A 51 -10.68 -20.91 13.15
N GLU A 52 -10.70 -21.79 12.14
CA GLU A 52 -9.62 -22.75 11.90
C GLU A 52 -8.40 -22.07 11.25
N LEU A 53 -8.65 -21.13 10.33
CA LEU A 53 -7.60 -20.36 9.66
C LEU A 53 -6.91 -19.40 10.63
N LEU A 54 -7.66 -18.75 11.51
CA LEU A 54 -7.19 -17.76 12.47
C LEU A 54 -7.83 -18.04 13.85
N PRO A 55 -7.30 -19.03 14.60
CA PRO A 55 -7.87 -19.44 15.88
C PRO A 55 -7.86 -18.36 16.96
N ASP A 56 -6.97 -17.39 16.82
CA ASP A 56 -6.76 -16.27 17.74
C ASP A 56 -7.37 -14.95 17.23
N ASP A 57 -8.13 -14.98 16.13
CA ASP A 57 -8.79 -13.78 15.61
C ASP A 57 -10.16 -13.56 16.30
N PRO A 58 -10.33 -12.43 17.02
CA PRO A 58 -11.57 -12.14 17.74
C PRO A 58 -12.78 -12.00 16.81
N THR A 59 -12.57 -11.53 15.57
CA THR A 59 -13.65 -11.28 14.61
C THR A 59 -14.25 -12.59 14.10
N TRP A 60 -13.44 -13.60 13.79
CA TRP A 60 -13.94 -14.90 13.37
C TRP A 60 -14.66 -15.64 14.49
N ALA A 61 -14.17 -15.56 15.73
CA ALA A 61 -14.86 -16.10 16.90
C ALA A 61 -16.23 -15.41 17.10
N TYR A 62 -16.27 -14.08 16.99
CA TYR A 62 -17.50 -13.30 17.10
C TYR A 62 -18.51 -13.63 15.98
N ASN A 63 -18.05 -13.69 14.73
CA ASN A 63 -18.90 -14.06 13.58
C ASN A 63 -19.47 -15.48 13.72
N LEU A 64 -18.69 -16.41 14.29
CA LEU A 64 -19.18 -17.75 14.59
C LEU A 64 -20.23 -17.73 15.71
N ALA A 65 -20.02 -16.94 16.77
CA ALA A 65 -21.01 -16.75 17.83
C ALA A 65 -22.34 -16.24 17.28
N CYS A 66 -22.31 -15.21 16.42
CA CYS A 66 -23.50 -14.66 15.75
C CYS A 66 -24.22 -15.72 14.90
N SER A 67 -23.45 -16.44 14.07
CA SER A 67 -24.00 -17.51 13.19
C SER A 67 -24.66 -18.64 13.98
N LEU A 68 -24.10 -19.02 15.14
CA LEU A 68 -24.64 -20.05 16.03
C LEU A 68 -25.88 -19.59 16.79
N ALA A 69 -25.89 -18.34 17.26
CA ALA A 69 -27.05 -17.74 17.92
C ALA A 69 -28.24 -17.68 16.95
N TYR A 70 -27.97 -17.32 15.69
CA TYR A 70 -28.97 -17.33 14.64
C TYR A 70 -29.53 -18.74 14.41
N ARG A 71 -28.71 -19.78 14.44
CA ARG A 71 -29.13 -21.18 14.23
C ARG A 71 -29.66 -21.90 15.48
N GLU A 72 -30.04 -21.14 16.50
CA GLU A 72 -30.64 -21.66 17.73
C GLU A 72 -29.74 -22.67 18.48
N LYS A 73 -28.42 -22.41 18.48
CA LYS A 73 -27.42 -23.16 19.25
C LYS A 73 -26.87 -22.30 20.40
N PRO A 74 -27.66 -22.01 21.45
CA PRO A 74 -27.35 -20.96 22.43
C PRO A 74 -26.05 -21.21 23.20
N ASP A 75 -25.80 -22.41 23.71
CA ASP A 75 -24.60 -22.67 24.51
C ASP A 75 -23.32 -22.53 23.68
N ALA A 76 -23.32 -23.11 22.47
CA ALA A 76 -22.18 -23.00 21.55
C ALA A 76 -21.95 -21.54 21.09
N ALA A 77 -23.01 -20.75 20.93
CA ALA A 77 -22.91 -19.34 20.62
C ALA A 77 -22.26 -18.55 21.78
N LEU A 78 -22.69 -18.83 23.02
CA LEU A 78 -22.14 -18.20 24.22
C LEU A 78 -20.67 -18.58 24.45
N ASP A 79 -20.29 -19.83 24.20
CA ASP A 79 -18.88 -20.27 24.27
C ASP A 79 -17.99 -19.51 23.27
N GLN A 80 -18.48 -19.30 22.03
CA GLN A 80 -17.74 -18.54 21.03
C GLN A 80 -17.72 -17.04 21.32
N LEU A 81 -18.78 -16.49 21.91
CA LEU A 81 -18.81 -15.09 22.33
C LEU A 81 -17.81 -14.85 23.47
N GLU A 82 -17.77 -15.72 24.46
CA GLU A 82 -16.76 -15.67 25.54
C GLU A 82 -15.34 -15.71 24.96
N LYS A 83 -15.08 -16.66 24.06
CA LYS A 83 -13.79 -16.73 23.34
C LYS A 83 -13.48 -15.44 22.58
N ALA A 84 -14.45 -14.85 21.87
CA ALA A 84 -14.25 -13.60 21.15
C ALA A 84 -13.87 -12.45 22.09
N ILE A 85 -14.52 -12.35 23.26
CA ILE A 85 -14.24 -11.34 24.28
C ILE A 85 -12.81 -11.53 24.84
N ASP A 86 -12.42 -12.76 25.15
CA ASP A 86 -11.07 -13.08 25.63
C ASP A 86 -9.99 -12.67 24.61
N LEU A 87 -10.25 -12.94 23.32
CA LEU A 87 -9.39 -12.57 22.20
C LEU A 87 -9.40 -11.07 21.86
N GLY A 88 -10.30 -10.28 22.43
CA GLY A 88 -10.30 -8.82 22.29
C GLY A 88 -11.53 -8.18 21.64
N PHE A 89 -12.56 -8.94 21.26
CA PHE A 89 -13.84 -8.37 20.83
C PHE A 89 -14.64 -7.86 22.06
N ARG A 90 -14.30 -6.67 22.54
CA ARG A 90 -14.77 -6.16 23.85
C ARG A 90 -15.69 -4.94 23.79
N ASP A 91 -16.20 -4.59 22.61
CA ASP A 91 -17.21 -3.53 22.48
C ASP A 91 -18.56 -4.06 23.00
N ALA A 92 -18.79 -3.90 24.30
CA ALA A 92 -20.01 -4.33 24.96
C ALA A 92 -21.28 -3.68 24.37
N SER A 93 -21.18 -2.45 23.88
CA SER A 93 -22.31 -1.76 23.27
C SER A 93 -22.68 -2.41 21.95
N ALA A 94 -21.68 -2.70 21.10
CA ALA A 94 -21.89 -3.43 19.85
C ALA A 94 -22.50 -4.82 20.10
N ILE A 95 -21.97 -5.57 21.06
CA ILE A 95 -22.47 -6.92 21.41
C ILE A 95 -23.93 -6.85 21.88
N ALA A 96 -24.26 -5.91 22.77
CA ALA A 96 -25.58 -5.84 23.41
C ALA A 96 -26.72 -5.51 22.43
N VAL A 97 -26.44 -4.72 21.39
CA VAL A 97 -27.44 -4.30 20.40
C VAL A 97 -27.44 -5.16 19.13
N ASP A 98 -26.54 -6.15 19.04
CA ASP A 98 -26.44 -6.99 17.86
C ASP A 98 -27.72 -7.81 17.67
N SER A 99 -28.32 -7.62 16.50
CA SER A 99 -29.53 -8.30 16.08
C SER A 99 -29.43 -9.81 16.05
N ASP A 100 -28.23 -10.36 15.84
CA ASP A 100 -28.00 -11.81 15.73
C ASP A 100 -28.13 -12.51 17.09
N PHE A 101 -27.92 -11.78 18.18
CA PHE A 101 -28.09 -12.30 19.54
C PHE A 101 -29.49 -12.12 20.13
N ARG A 102 -30.46 -11.54 19.40
CA ARG A 102 -31.81 -11.27 19.92
C ARG A 102 -32.50 -12.49 20.55
N ARG A 103 -32.25 -13.69 20.01
CA ARG A 103 -32.84 -14.95 20.51
C ARG A 103 -32.23 -15.43 21.83
N ILE A 104 -31.01 -14.98 22.16
CA ILE A 104 -30.30 -15.37 23.39
C ILE A 104 -30.12 -14.19 24.37
N SER A 105 -30.63 -13.00 24.04
CA SER A 105 -30.43 -11.77 24.82
C SER A 105 -31.01 -11.82 26.25
N SER A 106 -32.04 -12.64 26.47
CA SER A 106 -32.63 -12.86 27.80
C SER A 106 -31.83 -13.86 28.64
N ASN A 107 -30.90 -14.62 28.04
CA ASN A 107 -30.08 -15.60 28.74
C ASN A 107 -29.18 -14.90 29.77
N ARG A 108 -29.12 -15.44 31.00
CA ARG A 108 -28.30 -14.90 32.08
C ARG A 108 -26.81 -14.83 31.70
N ARG A 109 -26.27 -15.89 31.08
CA ARG A 109 -24.87 -15.95 30.65
C ARG A 109 -24.56 -14.93 29.56
N PHE A 110 -25.52 -14.64 28.66
CA PHE A 110 -25.34 -13.57 27.67
C PHE A 110 -25.13 -12.20 28.35
N LYS A 111 -25.98 -11.86 29.33
CA LYS A 111 -25.86 -10.61 30.09
C LYS A 111 -24.56 -10.52 30.87
N GLU A 112 -24.13 -11.63 31.47
CA GLU A 112 -22.84 -11.76 32.16
C GLU A 112 -21.67 -11.53 31.20
N LEU A 113 -21.73 -12.06 29.97
CA LEU A 113 -20.70 -11.85 28.95
C LEU A 113 -20.65 -10.39 28.44
N VAL A 114 -21.78 -9.72 28.30
CA VAL A 114 -21.82 -8.28 27.95
C VAL A 114 -21.14 -7.43 29.03
N GLU A 115 -21.44 -7.68 30.32
CA GLU A 115 -20.74 -7.00 31.40
C GLU A 115 -19.26 -7.39 31.46
N TYR A 116 -18.91 -8.66 31.23
CA TYR A 116 -17.52 -9.10 31.16
C TYR A 116 -16.73 -8.38 30.05
N ALA A 117 -17.34 -8.20 28.86
CA ALA A 117 -16.75 -7.42 27.78
C ALA A 117 -16.47 -5.97 28.21
N LYS A 118 -17.43 -5.34 28.87
CA LYS A 118 -17.33 -3.97 29.39
C LYS A 118 -16.24 -3.83 30.45
N GLU A 119 -16.19 -4.74 31.42
CA GLU A 119 -15.16 -4.78 32.46
C GLU A 119 -13.75 -5.09 31.94
N SER A 120 -13.68 -5.73 30.77
CA SER A 120 -12.44 -6.12 30.12
C SER A 120 -11.97 -5.15 29.04
N ALA A 121 -12.75 -4.09 28.73
CA ALA A 121 -12.49 -3.18 27.62
C ALA A 121 -11.05 -2.63 27.59
N ASP A 122 -10.52 -2.23 28.76
CA ASP A 122 -9.18 -1.65 28.89
C ASP A 122 -8.10 -2.65 29.35
N ARG A 123 -8.46 -3.93 29.53
CA ARG A 123 -7.48 -4.94 29.97
C ARG A 123 -6.54 -5.32 28.82
N PRO A 124 -5.22 -5.44 29.04
CA PRO A 124 -4.32 -5.87 27.99
C PRO A 124 -4.62 -7.31 27.54
N ILE A 125 -4.43 -7.58 26.25
CA ILE A 125 -4.42 -8.95 25.72
C ILE A 125 -3.03 -9.54 26.04
N MET A 126 -3.00 -10.71 26.67
CA MET A 126 -1.76 -11.28 27.21
C MET A 126 -1.15 -12.37 26.34
N LEU A 127 -1.91 -12.95 25.40
CA LEU A 127 -1.50 -14.05 24.56
C LEU A 127 -1.92 -13.83 23.10
N GLY A 128 -1.15 -14.43 22.18
CA GLY A 128 -1.41 -14.40 20.75
C GLY A 128 -1.01 -13.12 20.03
N PRO A 129 -1.23 -13.04 18.70
CA PRO A 129 -0.72 -11.96 17.86
C PRO A 129 -1.26 -10.55 18.17
N LEU A 130 -2.29 -10.43 19.01
CA LEU A 130 -2.80 -9.14 19.48
C LEU A 130 -2.17 -8.69 20.80
N ALA A 131 -1.41 -9.56 21.48
CA ALA A 131 -0.67 -9.24 22.70
C ALA A 131 0.63 -8.50 22.38
N VAL A 132 0.50 -7.25 21.94
CA VAL A 132 1.62 -6.40 21.54
C VAL A 132 1.81 -5.20 22.45
N ALA A 133 3.06 -4.75 22.57
CA ALA A 133 3.44 -3.50 23.22
C ALA A 133 4.33 -2.67 22.29
N ASP A 134 4.50 -1.38 22.61
CA ASP A 134 5.41 -0.53 21.84
C ASP A 134 6.87 -0.96 22.07
N ALA A 135 7.59 -1.24 20.98
CA ALA A 135 9.05 -1.27 21.01
C ALA A 135 9.58 0.13 21.30
N THR A 136 10.42 0.28 22.32
CA THR A 136 11.08 1.57 22.62
C THR A 136 12.46 1.59 21.96
N GLY A 137 12.63 2.46 20.97
CA GLY A 137 13.92 2.74 20.33
C GLY A 137 14.50 4.08 20.74
N ILE A 138 15.76 4.32 20.42
CA ILE A 138 16.46 5.61 20.60
C ILE A 138 16.70 6.21 19.21
N VAL A 139 16.43 7.51 19.05
CA VAL A 139 16.68 8.20 17.76
C VAL A 139 18.16 8.05 17.36
N GLY A 140 18.39 7.54 16.15
CA GLY A 140 19.73 7.29 15.59
C GLY A 140 20.27 5.88 15.84
N GLU A 141 19.68 5.12 16.76
CA GLU A 141 20.08 3.74 17.03
C GLU A 141 19.22 2.74 16.26
N SER A 142 19.78 1.57 15.92
CA SER A 142 19.02 0.51 15.26
C SER A 142 17.99 -0.12 16.20
N LEU A 143 16.79 -0.42 15.69
CA LEU A 143 15.71 -1.09 16.41
C LEU A 143 15.27 -2.36 15.68
N ALA A 144 15.17 -3.46 16.42
CA ALA A 144 14.58 -4.71 15.90
C ALA A 144 13.10 -4.81 16.30
N LEU A 145 12.25 -5.12 15.33
CA LEU A 145 10.81 -5.30 15.49
C LEU A 145 10.44 -6.77 15.43
N GLY A 146 9.70 -7.23 16.43
CA GLY A 146 9.40 -8.63 16.70
C GLY A 146 7.91 -8.88 16.87
N GLU A 147 7.55 -10.13 17.12
CA GLU A 147 6.16 -10.53 17.38
C GLU A 147 5.49 -9.72 18.51
N GLN A 148 6.26 -9.33 19.52
CA GLN A 148 5.81 -8.54 20.68
C GLN A 148 5.41 -7.09 20.33
N ASN A 149 5.72 -6.61 19.12
CA ASN A 149 5.53 -5.21 18.74
C ASN A 149 5.08 -5.04 17.28
N MET A 150 4.55 -6.11 16.69
CA MET A 150 4.07 -6.14 15.32
C MET A 150 2.67 -6.72 15.30
N LEU A 151 1.74 -5.99 14.68
CA LEU A 151 0.42 -6.52 14.31
C LEU A 151 0.40 -6.79 12.81
N TRP A 152 -0.57 -7.60 12.36
CA TRP A 152 -0.92 -7.70 10.95
C TRP A 152 -2.29 -7.07 10.73
N ASP A 153 -2.37 -6.20 9.74
CA ASP A 153 -3.61 -5.58 9.31
C ASP A 153 -4.14 -6.35 8.09
N PHE A 154 -5.19 -7.14 8.30
CA PHE A 154 -5.83 -7.93 7.24
C PHE A 154 -6.55 -7.08 6.20
N ASP A 155 -6.92 -5.82 6.48
CA ASP A 155 -7.57 -4.95 5.49
C ASP A 155 -6.55 -4.37 4.50
N THR A 156 -5.36 -4.02 4.99
CA THR A 156 -4.30 -3.43 4.17
C THR A 156 -3.27 -4.45 3.69
N GLY A 157 -3.21 -5.63 4.30
CA GLY A 157 -2.29 -6.72 3.97
C GLY A 157 -0.83 -6.41 4.32
N CYS A 158 -0.61 -5.72 5.44
CA CYS A 158 0.75 -5.41 5.91
C CYS A 158 0.85 -5.42 7.43
N PHE A 159 2.09 -5.47 7.91
CA PHE A 159 2.38 -5.33 9.32
C PHE A 159 2.19 -3.89 9.80
N MET A 160 1.82 -3.73 11.06
CA MET A 160 1.83 -2.45 11.77
C MET A 160 2.84 -2.50 12.90
N ALA A 161 3.88 -1.66 12.82
CA ALA A 161 4.86 -1.52 13.88
C ALA A 161 4.26 -0.74 15.06
N LYS A 162 4.33 -1.32 16.25
CA LYS A 162 4.06 -0.65 17.53
C LYS A 162 5.38 -0.19 18.10
N MET A 163 5.66 1.10 18.04
CA MET A 163 6.94 1.62 18.48
C MET A 163 6.88 3.07 18.93
N LYS A 164 7.81 3.41 19.82
CA LYS A 164 8.08 4.77 20.31
C LYS A 164 9.58 5.05 20.21
N LEU A 165 9.93 6.28 19.89
CA LEU A 165 11.31 6.76 19.88
C LEU A 165 11.56 7.71 21.05
N ALA A 166 12.49 7.33 21.92
CA ALA A 166 13.05 8.21 22.94
C ALA A 166 14.03 9.20 22.28
N PRO A 167 14.23 10.40 22.88
CA PRO A 167 15.24 11.34 22.42
C PRO A 167 16.61 10.69 22.29
N GLY A 168 17.32 11.02 21.21
CA GLY A 168 18.65 10.51 20.90
C GLY A 168 19.42 11.58 20.13
N VAL A 169 20.03 11.21 19.01
CA VAL A 169 20.77 12.18 18.18
C VAL A 169 19.82 13.27 17.65
N ALA A 170 20.19 14.53 17.90
CA ALA A 170 19.49 15.71 17.36
C ALA A 170 20.10 16.12 16.01
N ASP A 171 19.35 15.90 14.92
CA ASP A 171 19.70 16.24 13.54
C ASP A 171 18.41 16.49 12.74
N GLY A 172 18.50 17.03 11.52
CA GLY A 172 17.33 17.25 10.64
C GLY A 172 16.57 15.95 10.29
N ASN A 173 17.22 14.79 10.42
CA ASN A 173 16.58 13.49 10.23
C ASN A 173 16.07 12.85 11.53
N SER A 174 16.16 13.50 12.69
CA SER A 174 15.66 12.93 13.95
C SER A 174 14.20 12.47 13.81
N GLY A 175 13.97 11.19 14.09
CA GLY A 175 12.65 10.55 13.99
C GLY A 175 12.32 9.97 12.61
N ASP A 176 13.19 10.13 11.60
CA ASP A 176 13.09 9.39 10.35
C ASP A 176 13.56 7.95 10.55
N LEU A 177 12.83 7.00 9.99
CA LEU A 177 13.19 5.59 9.99
C LEU A 177 13.85 5.19 8.67
N TYR A 178 14.71 4.18 8.72
CA TYR A 178 15.23 3.50 7.53
C TYR A 178 14.99 2.00 7.58
N MET A 179 14.41 1.43 6.52
CA MET A 179 14.23 -0.01 6.35
C MET A 179 14.81 -0.51 5.03
N ASN A 180 15.73 -1.46 5.11
CA ASN A 180 16.19 -2.21 3.95
C ASN A 180 15.30 -3.43 3.70
N ARG A 181 14.98 -3.70 2.44
CA ARG A 181 14.12 -4.81 2.00
C ARG A 181 14.81 -5.80 1.07
N ASP A 182 16.14 -5.82 1.06
CA ASP A 182 16.92 -6.69 0.16
C ASP A 182 17.92 -7.61 0.87
N GLY A 183 17.78 -7.77 2.19
CA GLY A 183 18.68 -8.60 3.00
C GLY A 183 20.03 -7.94 3.25
N GLY A 184 20.11 -6.62 3.11
CA GLY A 184 21.32 -5.83 3.31
C GLY A 184 22.18 -5.66 2.05
N HIS A 185 21.68 -6.06 0.88
CA HIS A 185 22.39 -6.00 -0.41
C HIS A 185 22.68 -4.58 -0.88
N SER A 186 21.69 -3.67 -0.85
CA SER A 186 21.88 -2.23 -1.11
C SER A 186 21.56 -1.44 0.15
N ARG A 187 22.29 -1.70 1.24
CA ARG A 187 22.00 -1.06 2.52
C ARG A 187 22.56 0.36 2.59
N LEU A 188 21.72 1.31 3.01
CA LEU A 188 22.14 2.66 3.37
C LEU A 188 23.21 2.63 4.47
N VAL A 189 24.27 3.41 4.28
CA VAL A 189 25.28 3.67 5.32
C VAL A 189 24.69 4.70 6.29
N VAL A 190 23.90 4.22 7.26
CA VAL A 190 23.13 5.06 8.20
C VAL A 190 23.98 5.99 9.07
N THR A 191 25.27 5.71 9.25
CA THR A 191 26.19 6.59 9.99
C THR A 191 26.38 7.96 9.32
N ASN A 192 26.07 8.09 8.03
CA ASN A 192 26.06 9.38 7.33
C ASN A 192 24.80 10.22 7.67
N TYR A 193 23.82 9.62 8.35
CA TYR A 193 22.51 10.17 8.69
C TYR A 193 22.20 9.90 10.16
N PRO A 194 22.92 10.52 11.11
CA PRO A 194 22.96 10.06 12.49
C PRO A 194 21.63 10.23 13.25
N GLY A 195 20.69 11.05 12.75
CA GLY A 195 19.31 11.14 13.28
C GLY A 195 18.36 10.04 12.80
N VAL A 196 18.76 9.21 11.82
CA VAL A 196 17.92 8.14 11.26
C VAL A 196 18.00 6.88 12.12
N THR A 197 16.84 6.36 12.52
CA THR A 197 16.75 5.06 13.21
C THR A 197 16.54 3.94 12.20
N GLU A 198 17.50 3.03 12.09
CA GLU A 198 17.34 1.86 11.25
C GLU A 198 16.41 0.83 11.91
N VAL A 199 15.36 0.41 11.21
CA VAL A 199 14.43 -0.62 11.67
C VAL A 199 14.63 -1.93 10.89
N LYS A 200 14.61 -3.04 11.61
CA LYS A 200 14.74 -4.40 11.04
C LYS A 200 13.69 -5.31 11.65
N LEU A 201 13.25 -6.32 10.91
CA LEU A 201 12.52 -7.43 11.55
C LEU A 201 13.49 -8.20 12.45
N ASP A 202 12.98 -8.86 13.48
CA ASP A 202 13.74 -9.74 14.37
C ASP A 202 14.30 -10.97 13.63
N LYS A 203 15.00 -11.84 14.36
CA LYS A 203 15.59 -13.04 13.77
C LYS A 203 14.54 -13.92 13.09
N THR A 204 13.40 -14.15 13.74
CA THR A 204 12.33 -15.03 13.24
C THR A 204 11.70 -14.48 11.96
N GLY A 205 11.40 -13.18 11.92
CA GLY A 205 10.86 -12.53 10.71
C GLY A 205 11.82 -12.63 9.52
N ARG A 206 13.13 -12.43 9.75
CA ARG A 206 14.16 -12.54 8.70
C ARG A 206 14.41 -13.97 8.24
N GLU A 207 14.39 -14.96 9.13
CA GLU A 207 14.50 -16.38 8.77
C GLU A 207 13.33 -16.82 7.87
N ARG A 208 12.16 -16.21 8.07
CA ARG A 208 10.98 -16.35 7.20
C ARG A 208 11.03 -15.49 5.94
N ARG A 209 12.14 -14.77 5.71
CA ARG A 209 12.36 -13.87 4.57
C ARG A 209 11.31 -12.77 4.43
N LEU A 210 10.66 -12.42 5.53
CA LEU A 210 9.62 -11.40 5.56
C LEU A 210 10.18 -9.99 5.41
N ASP A 211 11.51 -9.83 5.42
CA ASP A 211 12.30 -8.63 5.16
C ASP A 211 12.73 -8.46 3.69
N LEU A 212 12.27 -9.31 2.77
CA LEU A 212 12.66 -9.26 1.35
C LEU A 212 11.54 -8.77 0.41
N ASP A 213 11.93 -8.07 -0.66
CA ASP A 213 11.06 -7.66 -1.76
C ASP A 213 10.09 -6.52 -1.38
N PHE A 214 8.77 -6.77 -1.34
CA PHE A 214 7.77 -5.72 -1.22
C PHE A 214 7.77 -5.05 0.16
N PRO A 215 7.60 -3.71 0.25
CA PRO A 215 7.28 -3.05 1.50
C PRO A 215 6.02 -3.64 2.13
N ASN A 216 6.13 -4.02 3.40
CA ASN A 216 5.05 -4.70 4.10
C ASN A 216 4.91 -4.26 5.56
N VAL A 217 5.47 -3.11 5.94
CA VAL A 217 5.36 -2.56 7.30
C VAL A 217 4.91 -1.11 7.24
N ARG A 218 3.88 -0.79 8.03
CA ARG A 218 3.43 0.56 8.37
C ARG A 218 4.12 1.02 9.64
N PHE A 219 4.67 2.23 9.60
CA PHE A 219 5.33 2.84 10.74
C PHE A 219 4.54 4.04 11.29
N PRO A 220 4.60 4.30 12.61
CA PRO A 220 4.02 5.50 13.21
C PRO A 220 4.89 6.75 12.98
N TYR A 221 6.06 6.59 12.37
CA TYR A 221 7.03 7.64 12.05
C TYR A 221 7.32 7.66 10.54
N PRO A 222 7.78 8.79 9.98
CA PRO A 222 8.35 8.85 8.63
C PRO A 222 9.32 7.71 8.36
N ALA A 223 9.22 7.05 7.21
CA ALA A 223 10.13 5.97 6.86
C ALA A 223 10.67 6.10 5.44
N PHE A 224 11.93 5.75 5.29
CA PHE A 224 12.63 5.69 4.01
C PHE A 224 13.09 4.26 3.80
N GLY A 225 12.95 3.74 2.61
CA GLY A 225 13.38 2.37 2.36
C GLY A 225 13.68 2.09 0.91
N ASN A 226 14.34 0.95 0.72
CA ASN A 226 14.73 0.49 -0.60
C ASN A 226 14.76 -1.03 -0.67
N CYS A 227 14.59 -1.54 -1.90
CA CYS A 227 14.77 -2.95 -2.21
C CYS A 227 15.48 -3.10 -3.55
N SER A 228 16.76 -3.45 -3.51
CA SER A 228 17.58 -3.67 -4.70
C SER A 228 17.56 -5.13 -5.16
N ARG A 229 16.36 -5.68 -5.35
CA ARG A 229 16.11 -7.05 -5.86
C ARG A 229 15.27 -7.02 -7.13
N ALA A 230 15.17 -8.16 -7.79
CA ALA A 230 14.26 -8.40 -8.91
C ALA A 230 14.02 -9.92 -9.05
N TYR A 231 12.93 -10.29 -9.69
CA TYR A 231 12.74 -11.67 -10.17
C TYR A 231 13.55 -11.85 -11.45
N VAL A 232 14.36 -12.92 -11.50
CA VAL A 232 15.28 -13.22 -12.59
C VAL A 232 15.20 -14.71 -12.95
N GLY A 233 15.47 -15.06 -14.22
CA GLY A 233 15.78 -16.43 -14.62
C GLY A 233 14.68 -17.23 -15.33
N ASP A 234 13.47 -16.70 -15.48
CA ASP A 234 12.35 -17.32 -16.21
C ASP A 234 11.50 -16.26 -16.95
N SER A 235 10.39 -16.66 -17.59
CA SER A 235 9.46 -15.71 -18.23
C SER A 235 8.73 -14.80 -17.23
N PHE A 236 8.84 -15.02 -15.92
CA PHE A 236 8.27 -14.14 -14.88
C PHE A 236 9.27 -13.08 -14.41
N TRP A 237 10.40 -12.89 -15.11
CA TRP A 237 11.36 -11.83 -14.81
C TRP A 237 10.66 -10.47 -14.76
N ARG A 238 10.95 -9.69 -13.71
CA ARG A 238 10.45 -8.33 -13.52
C ARG A 238 11.11 -7.67 -12.32
N SER A 239 11.18 -6.34 -12.32
CA SER A 239 11.54 -5.56 -11.14
C SER A 239 10.48 -5.70 -10.04
N ILE A 240 10.84 -5.35 -8.81
CA ILE A 240 9.91 -5.30 -7.69
C ILE A 240 8.74 -4.33 -7.96
N PRO A 241 8.95 -3.10 -8.48
CA PRO A 241 7.88 -2.22 -8.94
C PRO A 241 6.87 -2.88 -9.89
N ARG A 242 7.33 -3.51 -10.99
CA ARG A 242 6.42 -4.15 -11.95
C ARG A 242 5.71 -5.34 -11.31
N ALA A 243 6.40 -6.14 -10.49
CA ALA A 243 5.76 -7.22 -9.75
C ALA A 243 4.63 -6.76 -8.82
N MET A 244 4.81 -5.63 -8.12
CA MET A 244 3.75 -5.04 -7.30
C MET A 244 2.54 -4.71 -8.17
N MET A 245 2.75 -4.09 -9.34
CA MET A 245 1.69 -3.70 -10.27
C MET A 245 0.94 -4.88 -10.90
N THR A 246 1.62 -6.01 -11.19
CA THR A 246 1.08 -7.08 -12.05
C THR A 246 0.72 -8.37 -11.32
N THR A 247 1.07 -8.52 -10.03
CA THR A 247 0.80 -9.76 -9.28
C THR A 247 -0.52 -9.72 -8.51
N SER A 248 -0.80 -8.62 -7.81
CA SER A 248 -2.00 -8.49 -6.98
C SER A 248 -2.34 -7.02 -6.74
N VAL A 249 -3.62 -6.67 -6.95
CA VAL A 249 -4.17 -5.33 -6.65
C VAL A 249 -3.93 -4.92 -5.19
N ARG A 250 -3.81 -5.88 -4.28
CA ARG A 250 -3.52 -5.62 -2.86
C ARG A 250 -2.21 -4.85 -2.68
N HIS A 251 -1.15 -5.20 -3.41
CA HIS A 251 0.14 -4.52 -3.25
C HIS A 251 0.00 -3.01 -3.49
N LEU A 252 -0.81 -2.58 -4.46
CA LEU A 252 -1.04 -1.16 -4.72
C LEU A 252 -1.85 -0.49 -3.61
N ARG A 253 -2.82 -1.20 -3.01
CA ARG A 253 -3.56 -0.69 -1.84
C ARG A 253 -2.66 -0.53 -0.62
N THR A 254 -1.78 -1.52 -0.38
CA THR A 254 -0.74 -1.43 0.64
C THR A 254 0.16 -0.23 0.38
N MET A 255 0.67 -0.08 -0.85
CA MET A 255 1.55 1.03 -1.20
C MET A 255 0.87 2.40 -1.14
N ALA A 256 -0.42 2.51 -1.49
CA ALA A 256 -1.20 3.72 -1.28
C ALA A 256 -1.33 4.09 0.21
N THR A 257 -1.46 3.06 1.07
CA THR A 257 -1.45 3.25 2.53
C THR A 257 -0.09 3.71 3.01
N LEU A 258 1.00 3.05 2.61
CA LEU A 258 2.37 3.41 3.02
C LEU A 258 2.74 4.83 2.55
N TYR A 259 2.32 5.19 1.33
CA TYR A 259 2.53 6.53 0.77
C TYR A 259 1.90 7.63 1.64
N MET A 260 0.65 7.41 2.11
CA MET A 260 0.00 8.33 3.03
C MET A 260 0.50 8.18 4.48
N ASP A 261 1.06 7.03 4.87
CA ASP A 261 1.72 6.88 6.18
C ASP A 261 3.17 7.41 6.17
N ASN A 262 3.46 8.42 5.33
CA ASN A 262 4.73 9.14 5.24
C ASN A 262 5.95 8.27 4.86
N GLN A 263 5.75 7.20 4.07
CA GLN A 263 6.84 6.31 3.67
C GLN A 263 7.30 6.53 2.23
N VAL A 264 8.60 6.71 2.04
CA VAL A 264 9.26 6.88 0.73
C VAL A 264 10.05 5.63 0.40
N TRP A 265 9.78 5.06 -0.78
CA TRP A 265 10.44 3.84 -1.24
C TRP A 265 11.16 4.04 -2.57
N VAL A 266 12.34 3.44 -2.70
CA VAL A 266 13.18 3.52 -3.91
C VAL A 266 13.52 2.12 -4.41
N PHE A 267 13.37 1.91 -5.72
CA PHE A 267 13.62 0.62 -6.37
C PHE A 267 14.36 0.80 -7.68
N PRO A 268 15.29 -0.12 -8.04
CA PRO A 268 15.82 -0.19 -9.39
C PRO A 268 14.79 -0.74 -10.38
N ALA A 269 14.80 -0.22 -11.60
CA ALA A 269 14.03 -0.76 -12.74
C ALA A 269 14.54 -2.13 -13.21
N ASN A 270 15.79 -2.46 -12.88
CA ASN A 270 16.47 -3.69 -13.27
C ASN A 270 16.45 -3.97 -14.79
N ALA A 271 15.60 -4.88 -15.25
CA ALA A 271 15.47 -5.27 -16.66
C ALA A 271 14.24 -4.64 -17.33
N ASP A 272 13.41 -3.91 -16.57
CA ASP A 272 12.12 -3.40 -17.07
C ASP A 272 12.24 -2.09 -17.85
N PHE A 273 13.40 -1.43 -17.77
CA PHE A 273 13.65 -0.17 -18.45
C PHE A 273 15.00 -0.21 -19.18
N PRO A 274 15.09 0.37 -20.39
CA PRO A 274 16.30 0.27 -21.18
C PRO A 274 17.44 1.14 -20.63
N PRO A 275 18.70 0.74 -20.87
CA PRO A 275 19.09 -0.53 -21.47
C PRO A 275 19.50 -1.52 -20.37
N VAL A 276 18.74 -2.59 -20.09
CA VAL A 276 19.36 -3.93 -20.05
C VAL A 276 18.37 -5.02 -20.50
N GLY A 277 18.45 -5.38 -21.80
CA GLY A 277 17.75 -6.51 -22.44
C GLY A 277 16.83 -6.15 -23.63
N THR A 278 16.56 -4.84 -23.77
CA THR A 278 16.01 -4.08 -24.90
C THR A 278 14.62 -4.42 -25.44
N ASN A 279 13.76 -5.05 -24.66
CA ASN A 279 12.30 -5.04 -24.91
C ASN A 279 11.65 -3.65 -24.76
N GLY A 280 12.45 -2.58 -24.72
CA GLY A 280 12.02 -1.22 -24.42
C GLY A 280 11.64 -1.02 -22.96
N ASP A 281 10.83 0.01 -22.72
CA ASP A 281 10.12 0.22 -21.46
C ASP A 281 8.95 -0.77 -21.40
N VAL A 282 9.03 -1.75 -20.51
CA VAL A 282 8.00 -2.80 -20.35
C VAL A 282 7.09 -2.56 -19.14
N PHE A 283 7.11 -1.37 -18.56
CA PHE A 283 6.09 -1.01 -17.58
C PHE A 283 4.75 -0.80 -18.29
N ALA A 284 3.69 -1.45 -17.81
CA ALA A 284 2.33 -1.22 -18.30
C ALA A 284 1.64 0.00 -17.65
N SER A 285 2.23 0.54 -16.58
CA SER A 285 1.70 1.70 -15.86
C SER A 285 2.76 2.37 -14.99
N VAL A 286 2.50 3.61 -14.57
CA VAL A 286 3.28 4.34 -13.56
C VAL A 286 2.41 4.68 -12.35
N THR A 287 3.05 4.87 -11.18
CA THR A 287 2.34 5.24 -9.93
C THR A 287 3.14 6.26 -9.14
N PRO A 288 2.53 7.02 -8.20
CA PRO A 288 3.24 8.01 -7.39
C PRO A 288 3.88 7.41 -6.12
N TYR A 289 3.67 6.13 -5.85
CA TYR A 289 3.93 5.50 -4.55
C TYR A 289 5.40 5.25 -4.23
N TRP A 290 6.25 5.28 -5.26
CA TRP A 290 7.68 4.99 -5.12
C TRP A 290 8.49 5.67 -6.21
N LEU A 291 9.80 5.69 -6.01
CA LEU A 291 10.78 6.11 -6.99
C LEU A 291 11.36 4.88 -7.69
N VAL A 292 11.29 4.86 -9.01
CA VAL A 292 11.99 3.85 -9.83
C VAL A 292 13.23 4.49 -10.43
N THR A 293 14.40 3.87 -10.25
CA THR A 293 15.68 4.36 -10.77
C THR A 293 16.11 3.55 -11.99
N GLN A 294 16.69 4.24 -12.98
CA GLN A 294 17.34 3.55 -14.09
C GLN A 294 18.58 2.80 -13.59
N GLY A 295 18.69 1.53 -13.97
CA GLY A 295 19.81 0.66 -13.60
C GLY A 295 19.40 -0.53 -12.74
N ARG A 296 20.41 -1.18 -12.17
CA ARG A 296 20.30 -2.42 -11.39
C ARG A 296 20.71 -2.17 -9.95
N SER A 297 21.32 -3.17 -9.33
CA SER A 297 21.82 -3.09 -7.96
C SER A 297 22.54 -1.78 -7.67
N TRP A 298 22.24 -1.17 -6.52
CA TRP A 298 22.80 0.09 -6.02
C TRP A 298 22.34 1.38 -6.73
N SER A 299 21.57 1.31 -7.82
CA SER A 299 21.05 2.52 -8.49
C SER A 299 20.03 3.29 -7.65
N ASP A 300 19.41 2.63 -6.68
CA ASP A 300 18.47 3.16 -5.71
C ASP A 300 19.10 4.11 -4.67
N GLN A 301 20.39 3.90 -4.34
CA GLN A 301 21.08 4.67 -3.29
C GLN A 301 21.14 6.17 -3.54
N TYR A 302 21.25 6.60 -4.80
CA TYR A 302 21.32 8.03 -5.12
C TYR A 302 20.03 8.75 -4.73
N TYR A 303 18.88 8.22 -5.11
CA TYR A 303 17.59 8.82 -4.83
C TYR A 303 17.11 8.58 -3.40
N LEU A 304 17.49 7.47 -2.77
CA LEU A 304 17.26 7.24 -1.34
C LEU A 304 17.96 8.33 -0.50
N ARG A 305 19.24 8.59 -0.77
CA ARG A 305 20.01 9.65 -0.10
C ARG A 305 19.44 11.04 -0.40
N ALA A 306 19.02 11.31 -1.63
CA ALA A 306 18.38 12.57 -1.99
C ALA A 306 17.06 12.79 -1.23
N ALA A 307 16.25 11.75 -1.04
CA ALA A 307 15.02 11.82 -0.26
C ALA A 307 15.28 12.14 1.22
N LEU A 308 16.28 11.49 1.83
CA LEU A 308 16.71 11.77 3.20
C LEU A 308 17.29 13.18 3.35
N ASP A 309 18.10 13.63 2.38
CA ASP A 309 18.66 14.98 2.33
C ASP A 309 17.55 16.04 2.23
N ALA A 310 16.49 15.79 1.46
CA ALA A 310 15.32 16.67 1.41
C ALA A 310 14.59 16.69 2.76
N SER A 311 14.32 15.52 3.35
CA SER A 311 13.70 15.39 4.68
C SER A 311 14.48 16.14 5.76
N ARG A 312 15.82 16.06 5.73
CA ARG A 312 16.74 16.74 6.64
C ARG A 312 16.70 18.25 6.51
N SER A 313 16.40 18.74 5.31
CA SER A 313 16.49 20.16 4.96
C SER A 313 15.23 20.95 5.32
N PHE A 314 14.10 20.30 5.61
CA PHE A 314 12.88 21.00 6.04
C PHE A 314 13.09 21.73 7.37
N HIS A 315 12.44 22.89 7.53
CA HIS A 315 12.29 23.49 8.85
C HIS A 315 11.54 22.52 9.79
N PRO A 316 11.95 22.35 11.06
CA PRO A 316 11.35 21.35 11.95
C PRO A 316 9.83 21.46 12.12
N THR A 317 9.30 22.69 12.19
CA THR A 317 7.84 22.91 12.27
C THR A 317 7.12 22.53 10.98
N VAL A 318 7.73 22.82 9.82
CA VAL A 318 7.19 22.47 8.51
C VAL A 318 7.21 20.97 8.31
N LYS A 319 8.30 20.28 8.68
CA LYS A 319 8.37 18.82 8.64
C LYS A 319 7.29 18.19 9.51
N ARG A 320 7.11 18.69 10.74
CA ARG A 320 6.05 18.23 11.64
C ARG A 320 4.66 18.38 11.01
N GLU A 321 4.41 19.51 10.36
CA GLU A 321 3.14 19.76 9.69
C GLU A 321 2.92 18.82 8.49
N ILE A 322 3.95 18.64 7.64
CA ILE A 322 3.92 17.70 6.52
C ILE A 322 3.62 16.28 7.00
N VAL A 323 4.30 15.83 8.06
CA VAL A 323 4.13 14.48 8.63
C VAL A 323 2.76 14.33 9.29
N GLY A 324 2.31 15.32 10.06
CA GLY A 324 1.00 15.32 10.71
C GLY A 324 -0.15 15.29 9.71
N ARG A 325 0.02 15.95 8.56
CA ARG A 325 -0.92 15.91 7.42
C ARG A 325 -0.79 14.67 6.55
N ARG A 326 0.16 13.76 6.83
CA ARG A 326 0.40 12.55 6.03
C ARG A 326 0.86 12.84 4.59
N LEU A 327 1.67 13.88 4.42
CA LEU A 327 2.10 14.41 3.11
C LEU A 327 3.60 14.27 2.84
N LEU A 328 4.38 13.59 3.67
CA LEU A 328 5.84 13.55 3.51
C LEU A 328 6.25 12.90 2.19
N ALA A 329 5.74 11.71 1.89
CA ALA A 329 6.09 11.03 0.65
C ALA A 329 5.67 11.85 -0.59
N PRO A 330 4.42 12.33 -0.73
CA PRO A 330 4.05 13.22 -1.84
C PRO A 330 4.93 14.47 -1.97
N THR A 331 5.26 15.11 -0.84
CA THR A 331 6.10 16.31 -0.84
C THR A 331 7.50 15.99 -1.35
N ILE A 332 8.12 14.91 -0.86
CA ILE A 332 9.44 14.48 -1.31
C ILE A 332 9.43 14.09 -2.79
N MET A 333 8.39 13.38 -3.27
CA MET A 333 8.24 13.08 -4.69
C MET A 333 8.15 14.36 -5.53
N THR A 334 7.40 15.35 -5.07
CA THR A 334 7.29 16.66 -5.73
C THR A 334 8.65 17.34 -5.84
N LEU A 335 9.37 17.40 -4.73
CA LEU A 335 10.67 18.07 -4.66
C LEU A 335 11.73 17.39 -5.53
N ILE A 336 11.80 16.06 -5.51
CA ILE A 336 12.72 15.29 -6.36
C ILE A 336 12.45 15.58 -7.83
N ARG A 337 11.19 15.51 -8.27
CA ARG A 337 10.81 15.75 -9.67
C ARG A 337 11.08 17.19 -10.11
N LYS A 338 10.77 18.20 -9.28
CA LYS A 338 11.11 19.62 -9.54
C LYS A 338 12.61 19.86 -9.62
N SER A 339 13.41 19.02 -8.98
CA SER A 339 14.86 19.16 -8.92
C SER A 339 15.60 18.37 -10.00
N LEU A 340 14.91 17.64 -10.88
CA LEU A 340 15.54 17.01 -12.05
C LEU A 340 16.20 18.05 -12.95
N LYS A 341 17.43 17.80 -13.38
CA LYS A 341 18.27 18.77 -14.13
C LYS A 341 17.59 19.30 -15.40
N ASP A 342 16.77 18.48 -16.05
CA ASP A 342 16.05 18.85 -17.27
C ASP A 342 14.76 19.64 -17.01
N VAL A 343 14.33 19.74 -15.75
CA VAL A 343 13.18 20.54 -15.32
C VAL A 343 13.66 21.93 -14.95
N LYS A 344 13.32 22.94 -15.76
CA LYS A 344 13.82 24.32 -15.61
C LYS A 344 12.70 25.32 -15.29
N SER A 345 11.44 24.93 -15.49
CA SER A 345 10.26 25.75 -15.24
C SER A 345 9.12 24.95 -14.60
N GLU A 346 8.05 25.65 -14.19
CA GLU A 346 6.82 24.98 -13.78
C GLU A 346 6.14 24.23 -14.94
N ASP A 347 6.26 24.72 -16.18
CA ASP A 347 5.71 24.03 -17.34
C ASP A 347 6.44 22.72 -17.62
N ASP A 348 7.78 22.69 -17.46
CA ASP A 348 8.54 21.45 -17.54
C ASP A 348 8.08 20.42 -16.50
N TYR A 349 7.66 20.88 -15.31
CA TYR A 349 7.11 20.00 -14.27
C TYR A 349 5.84 19.28 -14.73
N LEU A 350 5.07 19.87 -15.64
CA LEU A 350 3.82 19.28 -16.13
C LEU A 350 4.01 18.33 -17.34
N THR A 351 5.26 17.92 -17.62
CA THR A 351 5.62 17.10 -18.78
C THR A 351 6.40 15.85 -18.41
N GLU A 352 6.70 15.00 -19.39
CA GLU A 352 7.54 13.80 -19.23
C GLU A 352 8.90 14.08 -18.58
N LYS A 353 9.46 15.29 -18.74
CA LYS A 353 10.75 15.69 -18.16
C LYS A 353 10.81 15.53 -16.65
N ALA A 354 9.73 15.89 -15.95
CA ALA A 354 9.61 15.71 -14.51
C ALA A 354 9.02 14.34 -14.13
N HIS A 355 8.41 13.67 -15.10
CA HIS A 355 7.62 12.47 -14.91
C HIS A 355 8.12 11.23 -15.68
N PRO A 356 9.44 10.98 -15.81
CA PRO A 356 9.91 9.82 -16.57
C PRO A 356 9.46 8.51 -15.89
N THR A 357 9.30 7.44 -16.68
CA THR A 357 9.06 6.08 -16.14
C THR A 357 10.08 5.72 -15.06
N CYS A 358 11.36 5.98 -15.34
CA CYS A 358 12.48 5.67 -14.47
C CYS A 358 13.39 6.90 -14.38
N LEU A 359 13.73 7.28 -13.16
CA LEU A 359 14.57 8.43 -12.88
C LEU A 359 16.02 8.20 -13.37
N PRO A 360 16.61 9.16 -14.10
CA PRO A 360 17.92 8.98 -14.71
C PRO A 360 19.03 8.91 -13.66
N PRO A 361 20.14 8.20 -13.93
CA PRO A 361 21.30 8.18 -13.04
C PRO A 361 21.84 9.60 -12.84
N ASN A 362 22.09 10.00 -11.59
CA ASN A 362 22.59 11.34 -11.25
C ASN A 362 21.74 12.49 -11.81
N GLY A 363 20.43 12.28 -11.90
CA GLY A 363 19.48 13.18 -12.56
C GLY A 363 19.15 14.47 -11.82
N LEU A 364 19.57 14.64 -10.56
CA LEU A 364 19.12 15.76 -9.72
C LEU A 364 20.15 16.89 -9.64
N ASP A 365 19.64 18.11 -9.60
CA ASP A 365 20.30 19.22 -8.93
C ASP A 365 20.03 19.10 -7.42
N LEU A 366 20.99 18.53 -6.69
CA LEU A 366 20.87 18.31 -5.25
C LEU A 366 20.87 19.61 -4.44
N ALA A 367 21.52 20.66 -4.92
CA ALA A 367 21.52 21.96 -4.23
C ALA A 367 20.13 22.59 -4.32
N ARG A 368 19.51 22.54 -5.50
CA ARG A 368 18.13 23.00 -5.71
C ARG A 368 17.12 22.18 -4.89
N LEU A 369 17.29 20.86 -4.80
CA LEU A 369 16.46 20.00 -3.93
C LEU A 369 16.49 20.45 -2.48
N LYS A 370 17.69 20.59 -1.90
CA LYS A 370 17.87 21.03 -0.52
C LYS A 370 17.31 22.43 -0.30
N LYS A 371 17.53 23.34 -1.25
CA LYS A 371 16.99 24.70 -1.21
C LYS A 371 15.46 24.71 -1.21
N PHE A 372 14.80 23.98 -2.09
CA PHE A 372 13.34 23.90 -2.10
C PHE A 372 12.77 23.34 -0.78
N ALA A 373 13.42 22.35 -0.18
CA ALA A 373 13.01 21.81 1.12
C ALA A 373 13.21 22.84 2.25
N ALA A 374 14.37 23.51 2.30
CA ALA A 374 14.69 24.50 3.34
C ALA A 374 13.84 25.78 3.26
N ASP A 375 13.50 26.20 2.05
CA ASP A 375 12.67 27.39 1.83
C ASP A 375 11.18 27.11 2.01
N MET A 376 10.75 25.85 2.10
CA MET A 376 9.35 25.48 2.24
C MET A 376 8.75 26.05 3.53
N ARG A 377 7.52 26.58 3.42
CA ARG A 377 6.70 27.07 4.53
C ARG A 377 5.34 26.38 4.50
N GLU A 378 4.62 26.40 5.62
CA GLU A 378 3.36 25.66 5.78
C GLU A 378 2.31 25.95 4.67
N PRO A 379 2.09 27.20 4.21
CA PRO A 379 1.14 27.48 3.13
C PRO A 379 1.60 26.97 1.76
N ALA A 380 2.89 26.64 1.60
CA ALA A 380 3.48 26.18 0.35
C ALA A 380 3.58 24.65 0.26
N ILE A 381 3.12 23.90 1.28
CA ILE A 381 3.05 22.44 1.26
C ILE A 381 2.08 22.02 0.13
N PRO A 382 2.54 21.31 -0.91
CA PRO A 382 1.70 20.96 -2.05
C PRO A 382 0.55 20.02 -1.65
N PRO A 383 -0.64 20.16 -2.27
CA PRO A 383 -1.71 19.20 -2.07
C PRO A 383 -1.43 17.89 -2.81
N VAL A 384 -2.27 16.89 -2.55
CA VAL A 384 -2.34 15.65 -3.34
C VAL A 384 -3.73 15.52 -3.92
N VAL A 385 -3.79 15.30 -5.22
CA VAL A 385 -5.05 15.07 -5.93
C VAL A 385 -5.38 13.59 -5.85
N ARG A 386 -6.64 13.23 -5.65
CA ARG A 386 -7.10 11.83 -5.67
C ARG A 386 -8.25 11.64 -6.65
N ILE A 387 -8.32 10.47 -7.28
CA ILE A 387 -9.45 10.06 -8.11
C ILE A 387 -10.59 9.64 -7.18
N VAL A 388 -11.72 10.35 -7.28
CA VAL A 388 -12.94 10.03 -6.52
C VAL A 388 -13.97 9.28 -7.35
N ARG A 389 -13.92 9.46 -8.68
CA ARG A 389 -14.80 8.76 -9.61
C ARG A 389 -14.11 8.63 -10.95
N PHE A 390 -14.30 7.48 -11.59
CA PHE A 390 -14.03 7.32 -13.01
C PHE A 390 -15.19 6.57 -13.67
N GLY A 391 -15.41 6.85 -14.95
CA GLY A 391 -16.35 6.15 -15.81
C GLY A 391 -15.67 5.75 -17.10
N ALA A 392 -15.82 4.50 -17.51
CA ALA A 392 -15.40 4.00 -18.82
C ALA A 392 -16.65 3.76 -19.69
N PRO A 393 -16.57 3.85 -21.03
CA PRO A 393 -17.68 3.47 -21.88
C PRO A 393 -17.74 1.94 -21.88
N VAL A 394 -18.94 1.40 -21.73
CA VAL A 394 -19.16 -0.04 -21.90
C VAL A 394 -20.44 -0.27 -22.68
N GLU A 395 -20.33 -0.34 -24.01
CA GLU A 395 -21.38 -0.97 -24.82
C GLU A 395 -21.23 -2.50 -24.81
N LYS A 396 -19.99 -3.02 -24.74
CA LYS A 396 -19.71 -4.47 -24.63
C LYS A 396 -18.70 -4.77 -23.53
N LYS A 397 -19.10 -5.55 -22.51
CA LYS A 397 -18.22 -5.98 -21.41
C LYS A 397 -17.25 -7.07 -21.91
N PRO A 398 -15.92 -6.86 -21.87
CA PRO A 398 -14.97 -7.93 -22.15
C PRO A 398 -15.03 -9.00 -21.05
N GLU A 399 -14.62 -10.23 -21.38
CA GLU A 399 -14.57 -11.35 -20.44
C GLU A 399 -13.61 -11.08 -19.28
N ILE A 400 -12.44 -10.51 -19.58
CA ILE A 400 -11.48 -10.02 -18.59
C ILE A 400 -11.68 -8.50 -18.45
N PRO A 401 -11.90 -7.98 -17.22
CA PRO A 401 -11.99 -6.55 -16.99
C PRO A 401 -10.76 -5.79 -17.46
N GLU A 402 -10.96 -4.59 -18.03
CA GLU A 402 -9.86 -3.73 -18.49
C GLU A 402 -9.16 -3.02 -17.35
N LEU A 403 -9.92 -2.62 -16.32
CA LEU A 403 -9.36 -2.03 -15.11
C LEU A 403 -8.54 -3.10 -14.38
N THR A 404 -7.21 -2.94 -14.36
CA THR A 404 -6.31 -3.88 -13.67
C THR A 404 -6.21 -3.55 -12.19
N TYR A 405 -6.07 -2.28 -11.85
CA TYR A 405 -6.13 -1.82 -10.47
C TYR A 405 -6.66 -0.40 -10.35
N PHE A 406 -7.21 -0.10 -9.17
CA PHE A 406 -7.63 1.23 -8.77
C PHE A 406 -7.26 1.49 -7.31
N THR A 407 -6.71 2.67 -7.08
CA THR A 407 -6.37 3.26 -5.79
C THR A 407 -6.64 4.77 -5.86
N PRO A 408 -6.74 5.50 -4.74
CA PRO A 408 -7.01 6.94 -4.79
C PRO A 408 -6.01 7.74 -5.63
N PHE A 409 -4.75 7.29 -5.76
CA PHE A 409 -3.69 8.04 -6.45
C PHE A 409 -3.14 7.36 -7.72
N ALA A 410 -3.70 6.21 -8.10
CA ALA A 410 -3.31 5.52 -9.32
C ALA A 410 -4.42 4.61 -9.85
N ALA A 411 -4.61 4.61 -11.16
CA ALA A 411 -5.45 3.66 -11.88
C ALA A 411 -4.72 3.15 -13.12
N ALA A 412 -4.96 1.90 -13.50
CA ALA A 412 -4.43 1.36 -14.75
C ALA A 412 -5.48 0.55 -15.49
N PHE A 413 -5.47 0.69 -16.80
CA PHE A 413 -6.35 -0.02 -17.74
C PHE A 413 -5.50 -0.74 -18.77
N VAL A 414 -5.83 -2.01 -19.03
CA VAL A 414 -5.35 -2.71 -20.21
C VAL A 414 -6.53 -2.86 -21.15
N LEU A 415 -6.48 -2.18 -22.29
CA LEU A 415 -7.58 -2.04 -23.24
C LEU A 415 -7.76 -3.35 -24.04
N ARG A 416 -8.83 -4.07 -23.73
CA ARG A 416 -9.20 -5.39 -24.29
C ARG A 416 -10.39 -5.30 -25.24
N SER A 417 -11.20 -4.25 -25.15
CA SER A 417 -12.31 -4.04 -26.08
C SER A 417 -11.80 -3.98 -27.53
N PRO A 418 -12.54 -4.55 -28.49
CA PRO A 418 -12.22 -4.40 -29.91
C PRO A 418 -12.45 -2.98 -30.44
N GLU A 419 -13.12 -2.11 -29.66
CA GLU A 419 -13.33 -0.71 -30.01
C GLU A 419 -11.99 0.02 -30.20
N GLU A 420 -11.84 0.65 -31.36
CA GLU A 420 -10.63 1.39 -31.73
C GLU A 420 -10.40 2.63 -30.85
N LYS A 421 -11.46 3.32 -30.46
CA LYS A 421 -11.39 4.53 -29.64
C LYS A 421 -12.20 4.37 -28.38
N ARG A 422 -11.62 4.74 -27.24
CA ARG A 422 -12.20 4.60 -25.90
C ARG A 422 -12.19 5.93 -25.18
N SER A 423 -13.27 6.28 -24.48
CA SER A 423 -13.39 7.58 -23.80
C SER A 423 -13.66 7.42 -22.30
N PHE A 424 -12.75 7.91 -21.46
CA PHE A 424 -12.81 7.77 -20.02
C PHE A 424 -13.08 9.12 -19.36
N ALA A 425 -14.07 9.15 -18.47
CA ALA A 425 -14.38 10.31 -17.66
C ALA A 425 -13.75 10.16 -16.27
N PHE A 426 -13.05 11.19 -15.80
CA PHE A 426 -12.43 11.22 -14.48
C PHE A 426 -12.96 12.41 -13.70
N VAL A 427 -13.14 12.21 -12.40
CA VAL A 427 -13.37 13.27 -11.42
C VAL A 427 -12.38 13.09 -10.29
N VAL A 428 -11.71 14.18 -9.95
CA VAL A 428 -10.76 14.24 -8.85
C VAL A 428 -11.19 15.23 -7.78
N ASP A 429 -10.53 15.21 -6.63
CA ASP A 429 -10.59 16.25 -5.62
C ASP A 429 -9.21 16.40 -4.94
N GLY A 430 -9.14 17.20 -3.87
CA GLY A 430 -7.93 17.37 -3.06
C GLY A 430 -7.09 18.61 -3.39
N ALA A 431 -7.45 19.36 -4.43
CA ALA A 431 -6.81 20.63 -4.79
C ALA A 431 -7.81 21.66 -5.32
N ALA A 432 -7.49 22.94 -5.17
CA ALA A 432 -8.30 24.07 -5.67
C ALA A 432 -8.19 24.23 -7.19
N GLU A 433 -6.99 24.03 -7.75
CA GLU A 433 -6.73 24.02 -9.18
C GLU A 433 -6.18 22.65 -9.58
N VAL A 434 -6.66 22.13 -10.72
CA VAL A 434 -6.30 20.83 -11.25
C VAL A 434 -5.84 20.98 -12.70
N ALA A 435 -4.79 20.26 -13.08
CA ALA A 435 -4.33 20.16 -14.46
C ALA A 435 -4.19 18.70 -14.88
N TYR A 436 -4.88 18.32 -15.95
CA TYR A 436 -4.70 17.02 -16.60
C TYR A 436 -3.66 17.15 -17.70
N ARG A 437 -2.69 16.23 -17.74
CA ARG A 437 -1.60 16.24 -18.74
C ARG A 437 -1.27 14.83 -19.16
N ILE A 438 -1.08 14.64 -20.47
CA ILE A 438 -0.50 13.42 -21.01
C ILE A 438 1.01 13.55 -20.83
N VAL A 439 1.60 12.71 -20.00
CA VAL A 439 3.04 12.75 -19.68
C VAL A 439 3.82 11.61 -20.33
N HIS A 440 3.17 10.56 -20.81
CA HIS A 440 3.77 9.63 -21.76
C HIS A 440 2.72 9.27 -22.81
N ASP A 441 3.06 9.46 -24.08
CA ASP A 441 2.25 9.01 -25.23
C ASP A 441 3.11 9.02 -26.50
N PRO A 442 4.12 8.13 -26.60
CA PRO A 442 5.04 8.12 -27.75
C PRO A 442 4.33 7.86 -29.08
N ALA A 443 3.12 7.28 -29.05
CA ALA A 443 2.35 6.95 -30.24
C ALA A 443 1.32 8.03 -30.63
N GLY A 444 1.13 9.08 -29.82
CA GLY A 444 0.08 10.08 -30.04
C GLY A 444 -1.33 9.47 -30.03
N ALA A 445 -1.56 8.51 -29.13
CA ALA A 445 -2.79 7.76 -28.95
C ALA A 445 -3.83 8.51 -28.11
N ALA A 446 -3.42 9.43 -27.24
CA ALA A 446 -4.30 10.05 -26.26
C ALA A 446 -4.68 11.48 -26.61
N LYS A 447 -5.89 11.87 -26.21
CA LYS A 447 -6.36 13.24 -26.28
C LYS A 447 -7.21 13.58 -25.07
N ILE A 448 -6.95 14.73 -24.44
CA ILE A 448 -7.83 15.30 -23.43
C ILE A 448 -8.92 16.07 -24.19
N GLU A 449 -10.13 15.50 -24.27
CA GLU A 449 -11.24 16.06 -25.06
C GLU A 449 -11.86 17.28 -24.37
N GLU A 450 -11.99 17.21 -23.05
CA GLU A 450 -12.58 18.26 -22.24
C GLU A 450 -11.98 18.25 -20.84
N GLN A 451 -11.77 19.44 -20.27
CA GLN A 451 -11.50 19.62 -18.85
C GLN A 451 -12.41 20.72 -18.31
N LYS A 452 -13.20 20.39 -17.28
CA LYS A 452 -14.10 21.32 -16.56
C LYS A 452 -13.81 21.23 -15.08
N GLY A 453 -12.97 22.15 -14.59
CA GLY A 453 -12.52 22.15 -13.20
C GLY A 453 -11.83 20.84 -12.83
N VAL A 454 -12.44 20.08 -11.92
CA VAL A 454 -11.94 18.81 -11.40
C VAL A 454 -12.36 17.57 -12.21
N ALA A 455 -13.03 17.77 -13.35
CA ALA A 455 -13.44 16.68 -14.22
C ALA A 455 -12.74 16.78 -15.58
N ALA A 456 -12.40 15.62 -16.16
CA ALA A 456 -11.88 15.53 -17.51
C ALA A 456 -12.46 14.34 -18.27
N LEU A 457 -12.58 14.50 -19.59
CA LEU A 457 -12.86 13.44 -20.54
C LEU A 457 -11.61 13.20 -21.38
N VAL A 458 -11.15 11.95 -21.43
CA VAL A 458 -9.92 11.56 -22.13
C VAL A 458 -10.25 10.46 -23.11
N SER A 459 -9.87 10.62 -24.37
CA SER A 459 -9.98 9.60 -25.40
C SER A 459 -8.63 8.93 -25.64
N ILE A 460 -8.67 7.62 -25.87
CA ILE A 460 -7.51 6.78 -26.21
C ILE A 460 -7.82 6.05 -27.52
N ASP A 461 -6.97 6.24 -28.51
CA ASP A 461 -6.94 5.51 -29.77
C ASP A 461 -6.10 4.25 -29.60
N ARG A 462 -6.78 3.13 -29.36
CA ARG A 462 -6.18 1.81 -29.13
C ARG A 462 -5.37 1.34 -30.33
N THR A 463 -5.71 1.75 -31.55
CA THR A 463 -5.04 1.27 -32.78
C THR A 463 -3.59 1.73 -32.89
N LYS A 464 -3.25 2.79 -32.14
CA LYS A 464 -1.89 3.34 -32.06
C LYS A 464 -1.05 2.69 -30.96
N LEU A 465 -1.67 1.92 -30.07
CA LEU A 465 -0.99 1.24 -28.99
C LEU A 465 -0.53 -0.16 -29.43
N SER A 466 0.59 -0.56 -28.87
CA SER A 466 1.27 -1.84 -29.04
C SER A 466 1.73 -2.35 -27.67
N GLY A 467 2.24 -3.57 -27.61
CA GLY A 467 2.73 -4.15 -26.35
C GLY A 467 3.85 -3.36 -25.65
N THR A 468 4.58 -2.54 -26.41
CA THR A 468 5.70 -1.72 -25.94
C THR A 468 5.37 -0.22 -25.82
N THR A 469 4.11 0.17 -26.06
CA THR A 469 3.67 1.55 -25.93
C THR A 469 2.53 1.65 -24.92
N ARG A 470 2.52 2.75 -24.16
CA ARG A 470 1.46 3.07 -23.22
C ARG A 470 1.20 4.57 -23.20
N VAL A 471 0.03 4.91 -22.69
CA VAL A 471 -0.32 6.29 -22.32
C VAL A 471 -0.30 6.42 -20.82
N ASP A 472 0.37 7.44 -20.30
CA ASP A 472 0.27 7.86 -18.91
C ASP A 472 -0.32 9.27 -18.84
N LEU A 473 -1.49 9.38 -18.23
CA LEU A 473 -2.10 10.64 -17.84
C LEU A 473 -1.68 10.97 -16.40
N ALA A 474 -1.19 12.18 -16.19
CA ALA A 474 -0.92 12.75 -14.88
C ALA A 474 -1.97 13.81 -14.53
N VAL A 475 -2.51 13.73 -13.33
CA VAL A 475 -3.44 14.72 -12.77
C VAL A 475 -2.73 15.46 -11.65
N PHE A 476 -2.43 16.73 -11.89
CA PHE A 476 -1.75 17.62 -10.97
C PHE A 476 -2.73 18.47 -10.21
N GLY A 477 -2.38 18.86 -8.98
CA GLY A 477 -3.14 19.83 -8.22
C GLY A 477 -2.26 20.86 -7.53
N ARG A 478 -2.80 22.05 -7.33
CA ARG A 478 -2.24 23.11 -6.49
C ARG A 478 -3.33 23.87 -5.75
N ASN A 479 -2.96 24.44 -4.62
CA ASN A 479 -3.77 25.36 -3.84
C ASN A 479 -3.16 26.77 -3.93
N PRO A 480 -3.91 27.83 -3.59
CA PRO A 480 -3.36 29.18 -3.51
C PRO A 480 -2.10 29.22 -2.64
N GLY A 481 -0.99 29.71 -3.18
CA GLY A 481 0.29 29.78 -2.49
C GLY A 481 1.15 28.51 -2.56
N THR A 482 0.67 27.42 -3.17
CA THR A 482 1.47 26.23 -3.46
C THR A 482 1.88 26.17 -4.93
N GLY A 483 2.98 25.48 -5.22
CA GLY A 483 3.22 24.97 -6.58
C GLY A 483 2.40 23.71 -6.85
N TRP A 484 2.56 23.13 -8.05
CA TRP A 484 2.02 21.81 -8.36
C TRP A 484 2.60 20.73 -7.44
N GLY A 485 1.73 19.88 -6.89
CA GLY A 485 2.08 18.71 -6.10
C GLY A 485 2.30 17.45 -6.93
N ALA A 486 2.64 16.35 -6.26
CA ALA A 486 2.83 15.06 -6.89
C ALA A 486 1.55 14.61 -7.61
N PRO A 487 1.65 14.14 -8.86
CA PRO A 487 0.48 13.80 -9.63
C PRO A 487 -0.13 12.47 -9.17
N THR A 488 -1.42 12.35 -9.44
CA THR A 488 -2.11 11.07 -9.54
C THR A 488 -2.05 10.57 -10.97
N TYR A 489 -1.82 9.27 -11.16
CA TYR A 489 -1.61 8.69 -12.49
C TYR A 489 -2.79 7.84 -12.96
N VAL A 490 -3.08 7.92 -14.24
CA VAL A 490 -3.95 6.97 -14.95
C VAL A 490 -3.21 6.44 -16.17
N SER A 491 -2.96 5.15 -16.20
CA SER A 491 -2.22 4.51 -17.30
C SER A 491 -3.14 3.66 -18.18
N PHE A 492 -2.85 3.66 -19.48
CA PHE A 492 -3.54 2.85 -20.48
C PHE A 492 -2.52 2.09 -21.32
N SER A 493 -2.66 0.78 -21.38
CA SER A 493 -1.86 -0.10 -22.23
C SER A 493 -2.76 -1.07 -23.00
N VAL A 494 -2.19 -1.85 -23.89
CA VAL A 494 -2.86 -2.97 -24.57
C VAL A 494 -2.23 -4.29 -24.16
N VAL A 495 -2.88 -5.40 -24.49
CA VAL A 495 -2.26 -6.73 -24.33
C VAL A 495 -1.08 -6.82 -25.28
N ASP A 496 0.05 -7.29 -24.76
CA ASP A 496 1.19 -7.73 -25.57
C ASP A 496 1.20 -9.26 -25.64
N MET A 497 0.72 -9.82 -26.76
CA MET A 497 0.69 -11.27 -26.95
C MET A 497 2.08 -11.85 -27.25
N ASP A 498 3.01 -10.99 -27.70
CA ASP A 498 4.37 -11.37 -28.08
C ASP A 498 5.39 -11.00 -26.99
N ALA A 499 4.91 -10.57 -25.81
CA ALA A 499 5.76 -10.20 -24.70
C ALA A 499 6.71 -11.35 -24.33
N PRO A 500 8.03 -11.11 -24.21
CA PRO A 500 9.00 -12.11 -23.77
C PRO A 500 8.96 -12.31 -22.24
N TYR A 501 7.85 -11.95 -21.61
CA TYR A 501 7.59 -12.05 -20.19
C TYR A 501 6.11 -12.33 -19.96
N HIS A 502 5.80 -12.93 -18.81
CA HIS A 502 4.46 -13.25 -18.38
C HIS A 502 4.09 -12.42 -17.15
N ASP A 503 3.17 -11.49 -17.35
CA ASP A 503 2.52 -10.73 -16.28
C ASP A 503 1.06 -11.17 -16.14
N PRO A 504 0.65 -11.80 -15.01
CA PRO A 504 -0.70 -12.35 -14.85
C PRO A 504 -1.84 -11.34 -15.05
N ALA A 505 -1.57 -10.04 -14.82
CA ALA A 505 -2.53 -8.96 -15.05
C ALA A 505 -2.58 -8.47 -16.51
N LEU A 506 -1.53 -8.70 -17.29
CA LEU A 506 -1.35 -8.13 -18.64
C LEU A 506 -1.56 -9.16 -19.74
N VAL A 507 -1.23 -10.43 -19.48
CA VAL A 507 -1.30 -11.55 -20.43
C VAL A 507 -2.44 -12.50 -20.03
N PRO A 508 -3.42 -12.77 -20.91
CA PRO A 508 -4.49 -13.74 -20.64
C PRO A 508 -3.93 -15.15 -20.38
N ARG A 509 -4.48 -15.85 -19.39
CA ARG A 509 -4.02 -17.19 -18.94
C ARG A 509 -4.10 -18.32 -19.99
N THR A 510 -4.71 -18.09 -21.15
CA THR A 510 -5.09 -19.17 -22.07
C THR A 510 -4.04 -19.57 -23.09
N GLU A 511 -2.95 -18.82 -23.29
CA GLU A 511 -1.94 -19.19 -24.29
C GLU A 511 -0.55 -18.78 -23.83
N VAL A 512 0.17 -19.71 -23.19
CA VAL A 512 1.63 -19.69 -23.18
C VAL A 512 2.07 -20.99 -23.84
N LYS A 513 2.73 -20.88 -24.99
CA LYS A 513 3.44 -21.99 -25.62
C LYS A 513 4.73 -22.30 -24.88
#